data_AF-A0A6V7FGF2-F1
#
_entry.id   AF-A0A6V7FGF2-F1
#
_cell.length_a   1.000
_cell.length_b   1.000
_cell.length_c   1.000
_cell.angle_alpha   90.00
_cell.angle_beta   90.00
_cell.angle_gamma   90.00
#
_symmetry.space_group_name_H-M   'P 1'
#
loop_
_entity.id
_entity.type
_entity.pdbx_description
1 polymer ?
#
loop_
_entity_poly.entity_id
_entity_poly.type
_entity_poly.pdbx_seq_one_letter_code
_entity_poly.pdbx_strand_id
1 'polypeptide(L)'
;MNKPRPKRCVPVCARTPWSSCWRSCGPIAPTVQVPTKIRQPNDFTEEIKFWGAFLHVSRLNPTSAILMGFPWGVRVTLSVNSTPTFARRLQQARLHTGLSQKELGIRAGLDPYVASPRVNQYERGKHEPKLETAERLAQALGIPAAFLYTDDDLLAKLLLRWGSLSKQQKRELVKLIEATPEK
;
A
#
# COMPACT_ATOMS: atom_id res chain seq x y z
N MET A 1 4.45 -14.53 50.58
CA MET A 1 4.34 -13.05 50.54
C MET A 1 3.43 -12.67 49.37
N ASN A 2 2.17 -12.32 49.67
CA ASN A 2 1.13 -12.02 48.69
C ASN A 2 1.02 -10.50 48.53
N LYS A 3 1.27 -9.94 47.33
CA LYS A 3 1.08 -8.49 47.08
C LYS A 3 -0.42 -8.17 47.01
N PRO A 4 -0.92 -7.12 47.69
CA PRO A 4 -2.34 -6.80 47.67
C PRO A 4 -2.76 -6.24 46.31
N ARG A 5 -3.94 -6.63 45.84
CA ARG A 5 -4.57 -6.09 44.63
C ARG A 5 -5.00 -4.63 44.85
N PRO A 6 -4.83 -3.73 43.86
CA PRO A 6 -5.28 -2.35 43.99
C PRO A 6 -6.81 -2.27 44.01
N LYS A 7 -7.36 -1.51 44.96
CA LYS A 7 -8.80 -1.28 45.09
C LYS A 7 -9.31 -0.51 43.87
N ARG A 8 -10.32 -1.07 43.19
CA ARG A 8 -11.07 -0.41 42.11
C ARG A 8 -11.86 0.76 42.72
N CYS A 9 -11.55 1.99 42.34
CA CYS A 9 -12.41 3.14 42.62
C CYS A 9 -13.64 3.06 41.72
N VAL A 10 -14.81 2.83 42.31
CA VAL A 10 -16.11 2.99 41.63
C VAL A 10 -16.60 4.39 41.97
N PRO A 11 -16.88 5.28 41.00
CA PRO A 11 -17.46 6.57 41.33
C PRO A 11 -18.97 6.40 41.56
N VAL A 12 -19.39 6.68 42.79
CA VAL A 12 -20.78 6.97 43.15
C VAL A 12 -21.09 8.37 42.62
N CYS A 13 -21.77 8.46 41.48
CA CYS A 13 -22.35 9.73 41.01
C CYS A 13 -23.61 10.04 41.83
N ALA A 14 -23.53 10.97 42.78
CA ALA A 14 -24.70 11.51 43.46
C ALA A 14 -24.54 13.02 43.75
N ARG A 15 -25.32 13.81 43.00
CA ARG A 15 -25.87 15.14 43.36
C ARG A 15 -24.90 16.31 43.56
N THR A 16 -24.49 16.96 42.46
CA THR A 16 -24.22 18.43 42.36
C THR A 16 -24.21 18.91 40.89
N PRO A 17 -24.43 20.21 40.60
CA PRO A 17 -24.53 20.76 39.24
C PRO A 17 -23.21 20.77 38.45
N TRP A 18 -23.30 20.64 37.12
CA TRP A 18 -22.25 20.32 36.14
C TRP A 18 -21.04 21.30 36.05
N SER A 19 -21.06 22.49 36.66
CA SER A 19 -20.12 23.57 36.31
C SER A 19 -18.89 23.74 37.22
N SER A 20 -18.57 22.84 38.15
CA SER A 20 -17.48 23.08 39.13
C SER A 20 -16.51 21.91 39.39
N CYS A 21 -16.35 21.00 38.43
CA CYS A 21 -15.40 19.88 38.56
C CYS A 21 -14.31 19.91 37.47
N TRP A 22 -13.52 20.98 37.42
CA TRP A 22 -12.27 21.05 36.65
C TRP A 22 -11.19 21.69 37.51
N ARG A 23 -10.60 20.88 38.40
CA ARG A 23 -9.24 21.08 38.94
C ARG A 23 -8.81 19.78 39.60
N SER A 24 -7.60 19.34 39.27
CA SER A 24 -6.92 18.12 39.75
C SER A 24 -7.27 16.80 39.06
N CYS A 25 -7.00 16.73 37.76
CA CYS A 25 -6.41 15.54 37.14
C CYS A 25 -5.37 16.04 36.13
N GLY A 26 -4.08 15.93 36.46
CA GLY A 26 -3.00 16.21 35.51
C GLY A 26 -2.99 15.17 34.38
N PRO A 27 -2.56 15.53 33.16
CA PRO A 27 -2.53 14.59 32.06
C PRO A 27 -1.35 13.62 32.24
N ILE A 28 -1.61 12.39 32.65
CA ILE A 28 -0.71 11.26 32.35
C ILE A 28 -1.20 10.67 31.04
N ALA A 29 -0.90 11.35 29.94
CA ALA A 29 -0.94 10.73 28.63
C ALA A 29 0.27 9.79 28.54
N PRO A 30 0.13 8.53 28.08
CA PRO A 30 1.31 7.79 27.66
C PRO A 30 1.90 8.54 26.47
N THR A 31 3.10 9.10 26.66
CA THR A 31 3.93 9.63 25.59
C THR A 31 4.31 8.46 24.68
N VAL A 32 3.43 8.09 23.76
CA VAL A 32 3.83 7.39 22.54
C VAL A 32 4.66 8.41 21.79
N GLN A 33 5.98 8.30 21.90
CA GLN A 33 6.88 9.01 21.01
C GLN A 33 6.64 8.46 19.60
N VAL A 34 5.73 9.10 18.87
CA VAL A 34 5.68 8.98 17.41
C VAL A 34 6.96 9.63 16.91
N PRO A 35 7.82 8.96 16.14
CA PRO A 35 8.99 9.60 15.58
C PRO A 35 8.55 10.84 14.77
N THR A 36 8.95 12.02 15.24
CA THR A 36 8.59 13.34 14.73
C THR A 36 9.26 13.70 13.40
N LYS A 37 9.90 12.74 12.74
CA LYS A 37 10.44 12.95 11.39
C LYS A 37 9.37 12.59 10.37
N ILE A 38 8.47 13.54 10.10
CA ILE A 38 7.76 13.57 8.83
C ILE A 38 8.83 13.50 7.74
N ARG A 39 8.85 12.40 6.99
CA ARG A 39 9.81 12.19 5.90
C ARG A 39 9.60 13.30 4.88
N GLN A 40 10.65 14.09 4.62
CA GLN A 40 10.61 15.20 3.68
C GLN A 40 10.28 14.68 2.27
N PRO A 41 9.43 15.35 1.48
CA PRO A 41 8.95 14.87 0.17
C PRO A 41 10.04 14.78 -0.92
N ASN A 42 11.29 15.14 -0.62
CA ASN A 42 12.36 15.30 -1.60
C ASN A 42 13.42 14.17 -1.58
N ASP A 43 13.18 13.05 -0.89
CA ASP A 43 14.11 11.89 -0.84
C ASP A 43 13.85 10.85 -1.95
N PHE A 44 12.98 11.18 -2.92
CA PHE A 44 12.53 10.26 -3.97
C PHE A 44 13.60 9.92 -5.02
N THR A 45 14.74 10.61 -5.07
CA THR A 45 15.63 10.55 -6.24
C THR A 45 16.59 9.36 -6.27
N GLU A 46 16.92 8.75 -5.14
CA GLU A 46 17.88 7.63 -5.11
C GLU A 46 17.20 6.24 -5.23
N GLU A 47 15.91 6.09 -4.87
CA GLU A 47 15.15 4.85 -5.07
C GLU A 47 14.65 4.66 -6.52
N ILE A 48 14.59 5.72 -7.34
CA ILE A 48 14.06 5.67 -8.72
C ILE A 48 15.04 5.04 -9.72
N LYS A 49 16.36 5.01 -9.41
CA LYS A 49 17.34 4.22 -10.18
C LYS A 49 17.01 2.72 -10.14
N PHE A 50 16.33 2.25 -9.09
CA PHE A 50 15.92 0.85 -8.89
C PHE A 50 14.71 0.43 -9.76
N TRP A 51 13.81 1.36 -10.10
CA TRP A 51 12.71 1.12 -11.06
C TRP A 51 13.19 1.10 -12.53
N GLY A 52 14.40 1.62 -12.82
CA GLY A 52 14.94 1.71 -14.18
C GLY A 52 15.75 0.52 -14.67
N ALA A 53 16.36 -0.26 -13.79
CA ALA A 53 17.37 -1.26 -14.15
C ALA A 53 16.80 -2.58 -14.73
N PHE A 54 15.50 -2.83 -14.68
CA PHE A 54 14.90 -4.10 -15.14
C PHE A 54 14.22 -4.03 -16.52
N LEU A 55 14.44 -2.96 -17.30
CA LEU A 55 13.84 -2.81 -18.65
C LEU A 55 14.65 -3.48 -19.78
N HIS A 56 15.56 -4.42 -19.47
CA HIS A 56 16.39 -5.09 -20.48
C HIS A 56 16.60 -6.59 -20.21
N VAL A 57 15.52 -7.40 -20.25
CA VAL A 57 15.59 -8.82 -20.65
C VAL A 57 14.35 -9.21 -21.44
N SER A 58 14.58 -9.32 -22.75
CA SER A 58 14.15 -10.37 -23.68
C SER A 58 12.73 -10.94 -23.63
N ARG A 59 12.06 -10.75 -24.78
CA ARG A 59 11.00 -11.60 -25.36
C ARG A 59 11.13 -13.06 -24.90
N LEU A 60 10.04 -13.61 -24.36
CA LEU A 60 9.73 -15.02 -24.52
C LEU A 60 8.43 -15.14 -25.31
N ASN A 61 8.58 -15.77 -26.48
CA ASN A 61 7.60 -16.13 -27.47
C ASN A 61 6.80 -17.36 -26.97
N PRO A 62 5.47 -17.35 -26.90
CA PRO A 62 4.71 -18.53 -26.51
C PRO A 62 4.34 -19.33 -27.76
N THR A 63 5.26 -20.17 -28.26
CA THR A 63 4.94 -21.20 -29.25
C THR A 63 5.82 -22.43 -29.05
N SER A 64 5.41 -23.34 -28.15
CA SER A 64 5.54 -24.80 -28.31
C SER A 64 5.09 -25.51 -27.04
N ALA A 65 3.99 -26.27 -27.10
CA ALA A 65 3.81 -27.56 -26.41
C ALA A 65 2.35 -28.00 -26.56
N ILE A 66 2.10 -28.60 -27.72
CA ILE A 66 0.92 -29.39 -28.03
C ILE A 66 1.23 -30.85 -27.61
N LEU A 67 0.24 -31.47 -26.97
CA LEU A 67 -0.06 -32.92 -26.90
C LEU A 67 0.93 -33.87 -26.19
N MET A 68 0.55 -34.31 -24.97
CA MET A 68 0.38 -35.75 -24.68
C MET A 68 -0.74 -35.93 -23.63
N GLY A 69 -1.64 -36.88 -23.90
CA GLY A 69 -2.83 -37.16 -23.10
C GLY A 69 -2.50 -37.73 -21.72
N PHE A 70 -3.20 -37.22 -20.70
CA PHE A 70 -3.25 -37.79 -19.36
C PHE A 70 -4.66 -38.37 -19.12
N PRO A 71 -4.82 -39.66 -18.77
CA PRO A 71 -6.10 -40.35 -18.73
C PRO A 71 -6.80 -40.27 -17.37
N TRP A 72 -6.52 -39.25 -16.55
CA TRP A 72 -7.20 -39.03 -15.27
C TRP A 72 -7.92 -37.70 -15.35
N GLY A 73 -9.25 -37.73 -15.16
CA GLY A 73 -10.17 -36.59 -15.24
C GLY A 73 -9.96 -35.54 -14.16
N VAL A 74 -8.77 -34.94 -14.11
CA VAL A 74 -8.53 -33.68 -13.40
C VAL A 74 -9.04 -32.59 -14.32
N ARG A 75 -10.28 -32.14 -14.07
CA ARG A 75 -10.76 -30.87 -14.61
C ARG A 75 -9.90 -29.78 -13.98
N VAL A 76 -8.78 -29.43 -14.61
CA VAL A 76 -8.11 -28.15 -14.35
C VAL A 76 -9.14 -27.11 -14.78
N THR A 77 -9.92 -26.63 -13.82
CA THR A 77 -10.66 -25.40 -14.04
C THR A 77 -9.58 -24.36 -14.32
N LEU A 78 -9.52 -23.89 -15.56
CA LEU A 78 -8.96 -22.58 -15.87
C LEU A 78 -9.87 -21.58 -15.15
N SER A 79 -9.74 -21.51 -13.82
CA SER A 79 -10.28 -20.42 -13.05
C SER A 79 -9.48 -19.23 -13.52
N VAL A 80 -10.08 -18.45 -14.42
CA VAL A 80 -9.61 -17.10 -14.69
C VAL A 80 -9.82 -16.35 -13.38
N ASN A 81 -8.87 -16.50 -12.45
CA ASN A 81 -8.82 -15.73 -11.24
C ASN A 81 -8.49 -14.32 -11.72
N SER A 82 -9.53 -13.54 -12.05
CA SER A 82 -9.40 -12.13 -12.35
C SER A 82 -9.05 -11.41 -11.05
N THR A 83 -7.77 -11.45 -10.68
CA THR A 83 -7.26 -10.71 -9.54
C THR A 83 -7.58 -9.23 -9.76
N PRO A 84 -8.27 -8.56 -8.82
CA PRO A 84 -8.58 -7.14 -8.96
C PRO A 84 -7.34 -6.31 -9.27
N THR A 85 -7.48 -5.27 -10.08
CA THR A 85 -6.36 -4.40 -10.48
C THR A 85 -5.57 -3.91 -9.28
N PHE A 86 -6.27 -3.50 -8.22
CA PHE A 86 -5.66 -3.09 -6.95
C PHE A 86 -4.74 -4.16 -6.35
N ALA A 87 -5.25 -5.39 -6.25
CA ALA A 87 -4.55 -6.52 -5.66
C ALA A 87 -3.28 -6.86 -6.47
N ARG A 88 -3.40 -6.89 -7.80
CA ARG A 88 -2.29 -7.13 -8.73
C ARG A 88 -1.21 -6.04 -8.60
N ARG A 89 -1.60 -4.76 -8.64
CA ARG A 89 -0.66 -3.62 -8.60
C ARG A 89 0.01 -3.48 -7.23
N LEU A 90 -0.71 -3.71 -6.15
CA LEU A 90 -0.15 -3.70 -4.79
C LEU A 90 0.94 -4.77 -4.65
N GLN A 91 0.66 -6.00 -5.07
CA GLN A 91 1.63 -7.08 -5.02
C GLN A 91 2.84 -6.78 -5.92
N GLN A 92 2.61 -6.28 -7.13
CA GLN A 92 3.69 -5.88 -8.05
C GLN A 92 4.63 -4.84 -7.42
N ALA A 93 4.08 -3.77 -6.85
CA ALA A 93 4.89 -2.73 -6.20
C ALA A 93 5.59 -3.23 -4.94
N ARG A 94 4.94 -4.09 -4.14
CA ARG A 94 5.57 -4.69 -2.96
C ARG A 94 6.76 -5.57 -3.31
N LEU A 95 6.61 -6.43 -4.33
CA LEU A 95 7.69 -7.31 -4.76
C LEU A 95 8.87 -6.51 -5.31
N HIS A 96 8.61 -5.43 -6.04
CA HIS A 96 9.65 -4.55 -6.54
C HIS A 96 10.42 -3.85 -5.41
N THR A 97 9.72 -3.37 -4.38
CA THR A 97 10.33 -2.74 -3.20
C THR A 97 10.99 -3.73 -2.24
N GLY A 98 10.85 -5.04 -2.46
CA GLY A 98 11.45 -6.07 -1.62
C GLY A 98 10.81 -6.20 -0.23
N LEU A 99 9.60 -5.67 -0.02
CA LEU A 99 8.95 -5.67 1.30
C LEU A 99 8.18 -6.97 1.55
N SER A 100 8.25 -7.46 2.78
CA SER A 100 7.30 -8.46 3.25
C SER A 100 5.91 -7.83 3.41
N GLN A 101 4.84 -8.64 3.36
CA GLN A 101 3.48 -8.15 3.60
C GLN A 101 3.34 -7.48 4.97
N LYS A 102 4.00 -8.05 5.99
CA LYS A 102 4.05 -7.49 7.35
C LYS A 102 4.74 -6.12 7.36
N GLU A 103 5.90 -6.04 6.73
CA GLU A 103 6.70 -4.81 6.66
C GLU A 103 5.95 -3.68 5.97
N LEU A 104 5.32 -3.98 4.82
CA LEU A 104 4.47 -3.03 4.10
C LEU A 104 3.32 -2.52 4.99
N GLY A 105 2.60 -3.43 5.65
CA GLY A 105 1.48 -3.07 6.51
C GLY A 105 1.91 -2.18 7.67
N ILE A 106 3.03 -2.49 8.33
CA ILE A 106 3.58 -1.69 9.44
C ILE A 106 3.96 -0.29 8.93
N ARG A 107 4.64 -0.19 7.78
CA ARG A 107 5.02 1.11 7.19
C ARG A 107 3.82 1.96 6.76
N ALA A 108 2.72 1.32 6.35
CA ALA A 108 1.46 1.98 6.05
C ALA A 108 0.64 2.35 7.31
N GLY A 109 1.20 2.16 8.52
CA GLY A 109 0.57 2.50 9.79
C GLY A 109 -0.51 1.51 10.23
N LEU A 110 -0.47 0.26 9.75
CA LEU A 110 -1.29 -0.82 10.30
C LEU A 110 -0.66 -1.35 11.60
N ASP A 111 -1.51 -1.82 12.50
CA ASP A 111 -1.05 -2.48 13.72
C ASP A 111 -0.19 -3.73 13.37
N PRO A 112 0.98 -3.93 14.00
CA PRO A 112 1.91 -5.01 13.67
C PRO A 112 1.34 -6.43 13.74
N TYR A 113 0.32 -6.66 14.57
CA TYR A 113 -0.33 -7.96 14.74
C TYR A 113 -1.30 -8.26 13.60
N VAL A 114 -1.87 -7.24 12.96
CA VAL A 114 -2.83 -7.40 11.85
C VAL A 114 -2.27 -7.03 10.48
N ALA A 115 -1.07 -6.43 10.43
CA ALA A 115 -0.44 -5.95 9.20
C ALA A 115 -0.34 -7.04 8.12
N SER A 116 0.27 -8.18 8.45
CA SER A 116 0.44 -9.30 7.51
C SER A 116 -0.89 -9.86 6.98
N PRO A 117 -1.85 -10.29 7.83
CA PRO A 117 -3.12 -10.83 7.33
C PRO A 117 -3.96 -9.79 6.56
N ARG A 118 -3.93 -8.51 6.92
CA ARG A 118 -4.62 -7.44 6.18
C ARG A 118 -4.05 -7.24 4.78
N VAL A 119 -2.73 -7.10 4.65
CA VAL A 119 -2.08 -6.93 3.34
C VAL A 119 -2.29 -8.17 2.46
N ASN A 120 -2.23 -9.36 3.03
CA ASN A 120 -2.55 -10.59 2.28
C ASN A 120 -4.00 -10.60 1.74
N GLN A 121 -4.97 -10.12 2.52
CA GLN A 121 -6.35 -10.01 2.05
C GLN A 121 -6.48 -9.03 0.88
N TYR A 122 -5.74 -7.92 0.92
CA TYR A 122 -5.68 -6.95 -0.17
C TYR A 122 -5.04 -7.54 -1.43
N GLU A 123 -3.89 -8.20 -1.31
CA GLU A 123 -3.18 -8.84 -2.44
C GLU A 123 -3.95 -10.00 -3.08
N ARG A 124 -4.87 -10.62 -2.33
CA ARG A 124 -5.76 -11.65 -2.87
C ARG A 124 -7.06 -11.08 -3.43
N GLY A 125 -7.27 -9.77 -3.34
CA GLY A 125 -8.52 -9.12 -3.74
C GLY A 125 -9.72 -9.51 -2.88
N LYS A 126 -9.52 -10.10 -1.71
CA LYS A 126 -10.62 -10.47 -0.80
C LYS A 126 -11.27 -9.23 -0.19
N HIS A 127 -10.45 -8.23 0.10
CA HIS A 127 -10.90 -6.93 0.58
C HIS A 127 -10.19 -5.84 -0.20
N GLU A 128 -10.89 -4.74 -0.42
CA GLU A 128 -10.30 -3.52 -0.95
C GLU A 128 -10.12 -2.52 0.20
N PRO A 129 -8.94 -1.89 0.35
CA PRO A 129 -8.75 -0.88 1.37
C PRO A 129 -9.54 0.40 1.02
N LYS A 130 -9.90 1.15 2.05
CA LYS A 130 -10.38 2.53 1.87
C LYS A 130 -9.29 3.38 1.22
N LEU A 131 -9.69 4.43 0.51
CA LEU A 131 -8.77 5.36 -0.17
C LEU A 131 -7.61 5.82 0.72
N GLU A 132 -7.89 6.26 1.94
CA GLU A 132 -6.89 6.71 2.90
C GLU A 132 -5.84 5.61 3.23
N THR A 133 -6.27 4.35 3.30
CA THR A 133 -5.34 3.22 3.53
C THR A 133 -4.56 2.89 2.26
N ALA A 134 -5.19 2.98 1.08
CA ALA A 134 -4.51 2.82 -0.20
C ALA A 134 -3.41 3.88 -0.41
N GLU A 135 -3.69 5.14 -0.06
CA GLU A 135 -2.71 6.23 -0.10
C GLU A 135 -1.54 5.96 0.84
N ARG A 136 -1.80 5.50 2.08
CA ARG A 136 -0.74 5.12 3.02
C ARG A 136 0.12 3.95 2.51
N LEU A 137 -0.50 2.96 1.87
CA LEU A 137 0.22 1.86 1.22
C LEU A 137 1.09 2.37 0.06
N ALA A 138 0.55 3.26 -0.79
CA ALA A 138 1.28 3.85 -1.91
C ALA A 138 2.48 4.69 -1.43
N GLN A 139 2.29 5.49 -0.37
CA GLN A 139 3.36 6.25 0.28
C GLN A 139 4.45 5.34 0.84
N ALA A 140 4.08 4.26 1.52
CA ALA A 140 5.03 3.28 2.05
C ALA A 140 5.84 2.56 0.95
N LEU A 141 5.27 2.46 -0.25
CA LEU A 141 5.89 1.86 -1.44
C LEU A 141 6.63 2.87 -2.31
N GLY A 142 6.55 4.18 -2.03
CA GLY A 142 7.18 5.21 -2.86
C GLY A 142 6.58 5.31 -4.28
N ILE A 143 5.28 5.06 -4.44
CA ILE A 143 4.59 5.12 -5.74
C ILE A 143 3.41 6.10 -5.72
N PRO A 144 3.00 6.66 -6.87
CA PRO A 144 1.75 7.40 -6.95
C PRO A 144 0.54 6.50 -6.64
N ALA A 145 -0.41 6.96 -5.84
CA ALA A 145 -1.60 6.17 -5.48
C ALA A 145 -2.41 5.72 -6.72
N ALA A 146 -2.44 6.54 -7.78
CA ALA A 146 -3.07 6.20 -9.05
C ALA A 146 -2.54 4.88 -9.67
N PHE A 147 -1.27 4.54 -9.43
CA PHE A 147 -0.67 3.30 -9.91
C PHE A 147 -1.42 2.07 -9.42
N LEU A 148 -1.91 2.09 -8.16
CA LEU A 148 -2.65 0.97 -7.57
C LEU A 148 -3.97 0.68 -8.30
N TYR A 149 -4.56 1.69 -8.94
CA TYR A 149 -5.86 1.59 -9.61
C TYR A 149 -5.76 1.52 -11.14
N THR A 150 -4.54 1.47 -11.69
CA THR A 150 -4.33 1.55 -13.14
C THR A 150 -4.25 0.16 -13.75
N ASP A 151 -5.20 -0.20 -14.60
CA ASP A 151 -5.18 -1.53 -15.23
C ASP A 151 -4.20 -1.63 -16.40
N ASP A 152 -4.12 -0.57 -17.22
CA ASP A 152 -3.20 -0.49 -18.36
C ASP A 152 -1.72 -0.46 -17.91
N ASP A 153 -0.92 -1.41 -18.40
CA ASP A 153 0.49 -1.51 -18.09
C ASP A 153 1.35 -0.37 -18.66
N LEU A 154 0.99 0.21 -19.80
CA LEU A 154 1.67 1.37 -20.39
C LEU A 154 1.41 2.61 -19.54
N LEU A 155 0.15 2.83 -19.14
CA LEU A 155 -0.19 3.94 -18.25
C LEU A 155 0.48 3.78 -16.88
N ALA A 156 0.51 2.57 -16.33
CA ALA A 156 1.18 2.29 -15.07
C ALA A 156 2.70 2.60 -15.14
N LYS A 157 3.35 2.25 -16.26
CA LYS A 157 4.76 2.62 -16.50
C LYS A 157 4.95 4.13 -16.58
N LEU A 158 4.06 4.84 -17.27
CA LEU A 158 4.09 6.29 -17.36
C LEU A 158 3.97 6.93 -15.97
N LEU A 159 3.03 6.47 -15.15
CA LEU A 159 2.81 6.98 -13.78
C LEU A 159 4.06 6.85 -12.91
N LEU A 160 4.74 5.71 -12.95
CA LEU A 160 5.98 5.50 -12.20
C LEU A 160 7.09 6.47 -12.64
N ARG A 161 7.17 6.80 -13.94
CA ARG A 161 8.15 7.76 -14.47
C ARG A 161 7.75 9.20 -14.24
N TRP A 162 6.45 9.50 -14.19
CA TRP A 162 5.92 10.85 -14.10
C TRP A 162 6.52 11.63 -12.91
N GLY A 163 6.67 11.01 -11.74
CA GLY A 163 7.28 11.64 -10.57
C GLY A 163 8.70 12.15 -10.82
N SER A 164 9.49 11.40 -11.60
CA SER A 164 10.90 11.69 -11.89
C SER A 164 11.13 12.75 -12.98
N LEU A 165 10.11 13.05 -13.79
CA LEU A 165 10.24 14.02 -14.88
C LEU A 165 10.29 15.46 -14.35
N SER A 166 11.17 16.26 -14.93
CA SER A 166 11.24 17.70 -14.69
C SER A 166 9.96 18.38 -15.16
N LYS A 167 9.69 19.59 -14.67
CA LYS A 167 8.53 20.39 -15.09
C LYS A 167 8.54 20.65 -16.60
N GLN A 168 9.72 20.83 -17.20
CA GLN A 168 9.87 21.02 -18.65
C GLN A 168 9.56 19.73 -19.41
N GLN A 169 10.12 18.59 -18.98
CA GLN A 169 9.86 17.29 -19.60
C GLN A 169 8.38 16.90 -19.55
N LYS A 170 7.70 17.18 -18.44
CA LYS A 170 6.25 16.96 -18.30
C LYS A 170 5.46 17.78 -19.32
N ARG A 171 5.79 19.06 -19.48
CA ARG A 171 5.12 19.95 -20.44
C ARG A 171 5.34 19.50 -21.89
N GLU A 172 6.56 19.10 -22.21
CA GLU A 172 6.90 18.62 -23.54
C GLU A 172 6.17 17.32 -23.88
N LEU A 173 6.09 16.38 -22.93
CA LEU A 173 5.33 15.14 -23.11
C LEU A 173 3.85 15.40 -23.33
N VAL A 174 3.23 16.29 -22.54
CA VAL A 174 1.82 16.68 -22.72
C VAL A 174 1.60 17.29 -24.11
N LYS A 175 2.48 18.21 -24.53
CA LYS A 175 2.42 18.84 -25.85
C LYS A 175 2.50 17.81 -26.98
N LEU A 176 3.35 16.78 -26.85
CA LEU A 176 3.47 15.71 -27.84
C LEU A 176 2.18 14.88 -27.96
N ILE A 177 1.55 14.57 -26.82
CA ILE A 177 0.30 13.81 -26.79
C ILE A 177 -0.83 14.64 -27.41
N GLU A 178 -0.96 15.91 -27.04
CA GLU A 178 -1.98 16.82 -27.59
C GLU A 178 -1.81 17.11 -29.08
N ALA A 179 -0.58 17.09 -29.59
CA ALA A 179 -0.30 17.27 -31.02
C ALA A 179 -0.61 16.02 -31.86
N THR A 180 -0.81 14.86 -31.22
CA THR A 180 -1.13 13.62 -31.93
C THR A 180 -2.63 13.65 -32.30
N PRO A 181 -3.00 13.58 -33.59
CA PRO A 181 -4.40 13.58 -33.98
C PRO A 181 -5.12 12.34 -33.43
N GLU A 182 -6.38 12.52 -33.02
CA GLU A 182 -7.25 11.40 -32.64
C GLU A 182 -7.36 10.40 -33.80
N LYS A 183 -7.34 9.10 -33.47
CA LYS A 183 -7.45 8.01 -34.45
C LYS A 183 -8.89 7.73 -34.85
#